data_AF-A0A8S0T260-F1
#
_entry.id   AF-A0A8S0T260-F1
#
_cell.length_a   1.000
_cell.length_b   1.000
_cell.length_c   1.000
_cell.angle_alpha   90.00
_cell.angle_beta   90.00
_cell.angle_gamma   90.00
#
_symmetry.space_group_name_H-M   'P 1'
#
loop_
_entity.id
_entity.type
_entity.pdbx_description
1 polymer ?
#
loop_
_entity_poly.entity_id
_entity_poly.type
_entity_poly.pdbx_seq_one_letter_code
_entity_poly.pdbx_strand_id
1 'polypeptide(L)'
;MKKKMFTVCFRRDSCEVECNCRLFEFRGIICKHAISVLVRNDVSLLPEKYVMRRWRRDVSKQYMRVPTTYDGLVCTAKQVRYEQFCAAFTKMADLVARNEERSKNLLRWIEFQTNELALSKCNSIEMHGFEDTNDANIQILDPKFTKRKGAP
;
A
#
# COMPACT_ATOMS: atom_id res chain seq x y z
N MET A 1 -8.41 26.71 -7.87
CA MET A 1 -8.46 26.22 -6.47
C MET A 1 -7.88 27.26 -5.53
N LYS A 2 -8.59 27.67 -4.47
CA LYS A 2 -8.06 28.62 -3.48
C LYS A 2 -7.07 27.90 -2.54
N LYS A 3 -5.87 28.47 -2.35
CA LYS A 3 -4.86 27.93 -1.42
C LYS A 3 -5.29 28.20 0.02
N LYS A 4 -5.51 27.16 0.81
CA LYS A 4 -5.77 27.28 2.26
C LYS A 4 -4.45 27.22 3.02
N MET A 5 -4.28 28.11 3.98
CA MET A 5 -3.13 28.12 4.89
C MET A 5 -3.50 27.42 6.20
N PHE A 6 -2.57 26.64 6.73
CA PHE A 6 -2.72 25.94 8.00
C PHE A 6 -1.55 26.31 8.90
N THR A 7 -1.86 26.57 10.16
CA THR A 7 -0.87 26.87 11.19
C THR A 7 -0.61 25.59 11.97
N VAL A 8 0.66 25.28 12.17
CA VAL A 8 1.12 24.13 12.94
C VAL A 8 2.09 24.62 14.00
N CYS A 9 1.79 24.35 15.26
CA CYS A 9 2.69 24.56 16.38
C CYS A 9 3.44 23.25 16.66
N PHE A 10 4.75 23.32 16.82
CA PHE A 10 5.57 22.17 17.20
C PHE A 10 6.41 22.52 18.43
N ARG A 11 6.23 21.74 19.49
CA ARG A 11 7.02 21.82 20.71
C ARG A 11 8.09 20.74 20.67
N ARG A 12 9.35 21.16 20.54
CA ARG A 12 10.50 20.27 20.35
C ARG A 12 10.74 19.37 21.56
N ASP A 13 10.66 19.90 22.77
CA ASP A 13 11.01 19.17 24.01
C ASP A 13 10.15 17.92 24.23
N SER A 14 8.89 18.00 23.81
CA SER A 14 7.89 16.94 24.00
C SER A 14 7.48 16.26 22.68
N CYS A 15 8.10 16.63 21.55
CA CYS A 15 7.74 16.24 20.19
C CYS A 15 6.24 16.40 19.89
N GLU A 16 5.62 17.45 20.46
CA GLU A 16 4.18 17.67 20.35
C GLU A 16 3.85 18.58 19.18
N VAL A 17 2.86 18.17 18.40
CA VAL A 17 2.36 18.90 17.25
C VAL A 17 0.87 19.21 17.41
N GLU A 18 0.52 20.46 17.16
CA GLU A 18 -0.86 20.96 17.17
C GLU A 18 -1.12 21.67 15.84
N CYS A 19 -2.21 21.30 15.16
CA CYS A 19 -2.56 21.89 13.87
C CYS A 19 -3.98 22.44 13.91
N ASN A 20 -4.17 23.66 13.40
CA ASN A 20 -5.48 24.31 13.37
C ASN A 20 -6.53 23.59 12.51
N CYS A 21 -6.16 22.58 11.72
CA CYS A 21 -7.13 21.71 11.04
C CYS A 21 -7.86 20.74 12.00
N ARG A 22 -7.35 20.56 13.22
CA ARG A 22 -7.93 19.77 14.32
C ARG A 22 -8.30 18.32 13.98
N LEU A 23 -7.66 17.72 12.98
CA LEU A 23 -8.00 16.36 12.53
C LEU A 23 -7.76 15.31 13.62
N PHE A 24 -6.77 15.54 14.48
CA PHE A 24 -6.47 14.63 15.58
C PHE A 24 -7.55 14.72 16.66
N GLU A 25 -8.06 15.91 16.94
CA GLU A 25 -9.10 16.15 17.92
C GLU A 25 -10.46 15.61 17.45
N PHE A 26 -10.75 15.72 16.15
CA PHE A 26 -12.02 15.24 15.58
C PHE A 26 -12.03 13.75 15.21
N ARG A 27 -10.90 13.20 14.74
CA ARG A 27 -10.84 11.82 14.24
C ARG A 27 -9.79 10.95 14.93
N GLY A 28 -8.91 11.56 15.74
CA GLY A 28 -7.74 10.91 16.30
C GLY A 28 -6.76 10.43 15.22
N ILE A 29 -6.68 11.18 14.13
CA ILE A 29 -5.76 10.93 13.03
C ILE A 29 -4.89 12.16 12.86
N ILE A 30 -3.58 11.98 12.88
CA ILE A 30 -2.66 13.08 12.59
C ILE A 30 -2.86 13.54 11.15
N CYS A 31 -3.01 14.84 10.94
CA CYS A 31 -3.13 15.41 9.61
C CYS A 31 -1.80 15.44 8.87
N LYS A 32 -1.87 15.48 7.53
CA LYS A 32 -0.69 15.65 6.68
C LYS A 32 0.17 16.87 7.04
N HIS A 33 -0.43 17.94 7.57
CA HIS A 33 0.29 19.15 7.97
C HIS A 33 1.19 18.88 9.17
N ALA A 34 0.66 18.21 10.18
CA ALA A 34 1.42 17.81 11.37
C ALA A 34 2.49 16.78 11.03
N ILE A 35 2.18 15.77 10.21
CA ILE A 35 3.17 14.79 9.71
C ILE A 35 4.34 15.50 9.01
N SER A 36 4.03 16.46 8.14
CA SER A 36 5.07 17.20 7.41
C SER A 36 6.03 17.95 8.35
N VAL A 37 5.51 18.52 9.44
CA VAL A 37 6.33 19.21 10.44
C VAL A 37 7.15 18.22 11.27
N LEU A 38 6.56 17.09 11.67
CA LEU A 38 7.29 16.03 12.39
C LEU A 38 8.47 15.49 11.57
N VAL A 39 8.25 15.19 10.30
CA VAL A 39 9.30 14.71 9.38
C VAL A 39 10.42 15.74 9.23
N ARG A 40 10.08 17.04 9.14
CA ARG A 40 11.08 18.12 9.06
C ARG A 40 11.87 18.34 10.35
N ASN A 41 11.40 17.84 11.47
CA ASN A 41 12.10 17.90 12.77
C ASN A 41 12.70 16.54 13.13
N ASP A 42 12.90 15.65 12.15
CA ASP A 42 13.51 14.32 12.32
C ASP A 42 12.86 13.45 13.40
N VAL A 43 11.56 13.66 13.63
CA VAL A 43 10.78 12.84 14.56
C VAL A 43 10.45 11.51 13.87
N SER A 44 11.26 10.50 14.15
CA SER A 44 11.08 9.14 13.62
C SER A 44 10.05 8.31 14.40
N LEU A 45 9.89 8.61 15.69
CA LEU A 45 8.96 7.94 16.59
C LEU A 45 7.91 8.92 17.10
N LEU A 46 6.66 8.58 16.84
CA LEU A 46 5.53 9.40 17.23
C LEU A 46 5.25 9.23 18.74
N PRO A 47 5.07 10.32 19.51
CA PRO A 47 4.70 10.21 20.92
C PRO A 47 3.44 9.39 21.14
N GLU A 48 3.42 8.63 22.24
CA GLU A 48 2.37 7.65 22.53
C GLU A 48 0.96 8.26 22.56
N LYS A 49 0.86 9.53 22.97
CA LYS A 49 -0.41 10.28 22.99
C LYS A 49 -1.12 10.34 21.63
N TYR A 50 -0.39 10.22 20.53
CA TYR A 50 -0.97 10.18 19.19
C TYR A 50 -1.31 8.76 18.70
N VAL A 51 -0.83 7.73 19.39
CA VAL A 51 -1.06 6.32 19.06
C VAL A 51 -2.27 5.80 19.84
N MET A 52 -3.46 6.14 19.36
CA MET A 52 -4.72 5.71 19.99
C MET A 52 -4.91 4.19 19.92
N ARG A 53 -5.60 3.63 20.93
CA ARG A 53 -5.93 2.19 21.04
C ARG A 53 -6.58 1.60 19.78
N ARG A 54 -7.40 2.38 19.06
CA ARG A 54 -8.03 1.92 17.80
C ARG A 54 -7.00 1.61 16.70
N TRP A 55 -5.84 2.25 16.70
CA TRP A 55 -4.78 2.06 15.69
C TRP A 55 -3.70 1.06 16.11
N ARG A 56 -3.65 0.70 17.39
CA ARG A 56 -2.75 -0.31 17.93
C ARG A 56 -3.08 -1.70 17.38
N ARG A 57 -2.02 -2.47 17.07
CA ARG A 57 -2.09 -3.85 16.55
C ARG A 57 -2.07 -4.89 17.68
N ASP A 58 -1.40 -4.55 18.77
CA ASP A 58 -1.27 -5.32 20.02
C ASP A 58 -2.57 -5.39 20.84
N VAL A 59 -3.56 -4.55 20.52
CA VAL A 59 -4.87 -4.55 21.20
C VAL A 59 -5.84 -5.45 20.45
N SER A 60 -6.20 -6.58 21.05
CA SER A 60 -7.25 -7.47 20.54
C SER A 60 -8.61 -6.76 20.50
N LYS A 61 -9.30 -6.83 19.36
CA LYS A 61 -10.60 -6.19 19.11
C LYS A 61 -11.57 -7.28 18.68
N GLN A 62 -12.82 -7.16 19.08
CA GLN A 62 -13.85 -8.17 18.79
C GLN A 62 -13.98 -8.46 17.29
N TYR A 63 -13.88 -7.44 16.43
CA TYR A 63 -13.94 -7.60 14.98
C TYR A 63 -12.72 -8.34 14.38
N MET A 64 -11.59 -8.43 15.10
CA MET A 64 -10.44 -9.22 14.67
C MET A 64 -10.60 -10.72 14.95
N ARG A 65 -11.67 -11.12 15.65
CA ARG A 65 -12.08 -12.52 15.80
C ARG A 65 -12.80 -13.05 14.57
N VAL A 66 -13.30 -12.14 13.73
CA VAL A 66 -13.77 -12.48 12.39
C VAL A 66 -12.53 -12.56 11.52
N PRO A 67 -12.27 -13.70 10.85
CA PRO A 67 -11.22 -13.78 9.84
C PRO A 67 -11.49 -12.73 8.78
N THR A 68 -10.72 -11.64 8.78
CA THR A 68 -10.74 -10.69 7.68
C THR A 68 -9.93 -11.31 6.57
N THR A 69 -10.53 -11.54 5.40
CA THR A 69 -9.81 -11.89 4.15
C THR A 69 -8.92 -10.76 3.64
N TYR A 70 -8.79 -9.68 4.41
CA TYR A 70 -7.73 -8.69 4.25
C TYR A 70 -6.42 -9.33 4.70
N ASP A 71 -5.89 -10.18 3.83
CA ASP A 71 -4.45 -10.39 3.74
C ASP A 71 -3.86 -8.98 3.68
N GLY A 72 -2.99 -8.62 4.62
CA GLY A 72 -2.38 -7.29 4.64
C GLY A 72 -1.56 -7.01 3.36
N LEU A 73 -0.50 -6.20 3.47
CA LEU A 73 0.59 -6.29 2.49
C LEU A 73 1.31 -7.64 2.65
N VAL A 74 0.64 -8.75 2.37
CA VAL A 74 1.26 -10.06 2.21
C VAL A 74 1.95 -9.98 0.85
N CYS A 75 3.27 -9.84 0.90
CA CYS A 75 4.10 -9.90 -0.28
C CYS A 75 3.99 -11.33 -0.81
N THR A 76 3.21 -11.54 -1.87
CA THR A 76 2.99 -12.87 -2.42
C THR A 76 4.35 -13.51 -2.79
N ALA A 77 4.46 -14.83 -2.78
CA ALA A 77 5.71 -15.50 -3.16
C ALA A 77 6.20 -15.09 -4.57
N LYS A 78 5.28 -14.68 -5.45
CA LYS A 78 5.58 -14.08 -6.77
C LYS A 78 6.20 -12.68 -6.62
N GLN A 79 5.64 -11.85 -5.75
CA GLN A 79 6.12 -10.48 -5.51
C GLN A 79 7.50 -10.47 -4.86
N VAL A 80 7.76 -11.34 -3.88
CA VAL A 80 9.10 -11.48 -3.28
C VAL A 80 10.15 -11.86 -4.34
N ARG A 81 9.83 -12.82 -5.22
CA ARG A 81 10.71 -13.19 -6.33
C ARG A 81 10.96 -12.02 -7.28
N TYR A 82 9.91 -11.28 -7.64
CA TYR A 82 10.03 -10.10 -8.48
C TYR A 82 10.93 -9.03 -7.85
N GLU A 83 10.74 -8.73 -6.57
CA GLU A 83 11.56 -7.76 -5.83
C GLU A 83 13.04 -8.18 -5.78
N GLN A 84 13.31 -9.47 -5.59
CA GLN A 84 14.67 -10.03 -5.64
C GLN A 84 15.32 -9.84 -7.02
N PHE A 85 14.59 -10.10 -8.10
CA PHE A 85 15.08 -9.86 -9.46
C PHE A 85 15.38 -8.38 -9.70
N CYS A 86 14.45 -7.48 -9.33
CA CYS A 86 14.68 -6.04 -9.44
C CYS A 86 15.96 -5.62 -8.70
N ALA A 87 16.12 -6.04 -7.45
CA ALA A 87 17.30 -5.70 -6.65
C ALA A 87 18.61 -6.21 -7.28
N ALA A 88 18.61 -7.43 -7.85
CA ALA A 88 19.77 -7.99 -8.53
C ALA A 88 20.10 -7.22 -9.82
N PHE A 89 19.09 -6.92 -10.65
CA PHE A 89 19.27 -6.18 -11.89
C PHE A 89 19.72 -4.73 -11.65
N THR A 90 19.22 -4.06 -10.62
CA THR A 90 19.70 -2.71 -10.26
C THR A 90 21.18 -2.71 -9.92
N LYS A 91 21.64 -3.65 -9.06
CA LYS A 91 23.07 -3.78 -8.75
C LYS A 91 23.91 -4.06 -9.98
N MET A 92 23.42 -4.93 -10.86
CA MET A 92 24.11 -5.25 -12.11
C MET A 92 24.19 -4.02 -13.02
N ALA A 93 23.10 -3.27 -13.17
CA ALA A 93 23.04 -2.05 -13.96
C ALA A 93 24.05 -1.00 -13.45
N ASP A 94 24.14 -0.81 -12.13
CA ASP A 94 25.10 0.11 -11.51
C ASP A 94 26.56 -0.25 -11.87
N LEU A 95 26.88 -1.55 -11.94
CA LEU A 95 28.22 -2.04 -12.29
C LEU A 95 28.54 -1.90 -13.78
N VAL A 96 27.58 -2.20 -14.67
CA VAL A 96 27.85 -2.20 -16.12
C VAL A 96 27.69 -0.84 -16.77
N ALA A 97 27.00 0.12 -16.15
CA ALA A 97 26.70 1.43 -16.73
C ALA A 97 27.94 2.23 -17.17
N ARG A 98 29.12 1.94 -16.60
CA ARG A 98 30.38 2.63 -16.93
C ARG A 98 31.12 2.03 -18.14
N ASN A 99 30.70 0.88 -18.63
CA ASN A 99 31.35 0.18 -19.74
C ASN A 99 30.33 -0.10 -20.84
N GLU A 100 30.42 0.67 -21.92
CA GLU A 100 29.45 0.66 -23.01
C GLU A 100 29.32 -0.71 -23.69
N GLU A 101 30.42 -1.42 -23.89
CA GLU A 101 30.43 -2.73 -24.53
C GLU A 101 29.80 -3.81 -23.63
N ARG A 102 30.15 -3.83 -22.33
CA ARG A 102 29.52 -4.73 -21.36
C ARG A 102 28.03 -4.44 -21.18
N SER A 103 27.65 -3.17 -21.19
CA SER A 103 26.26 -2.74 -21.12
C SER A 103 25.47 -3.22 -22.34
N LYS A 104 26.00 -3.04 -23.56
CA LYS A 104 25.35 -3.51 -24.81
C LYS A 104 25.22 -5.03 -24.83
N ASN A 105 26.26 -5.76 -24.45
CA ASN A 105 26.23 -7.22 -24.40
C ASN A 105 25.21 -7.74 -23.37
N LEU A 106 25.15 -7.12 -22.19
CA LEU A 106 24.17 -7.49 -21.17
C LEU A 106 22.73 -7.22 -21.63
N LEU A 107 22.46 -6.05 -22.21
CA LEU A 107 21.12 -5.72 -22.71
C LEU A 107 20.66 -6.69 -23.79
N ARG A 108 21.54 -7.02 -24.76
CA ARG A 108 21.26 -8.05 -25.78
C ARG A 108 20.94 -9.41 -25.16
N TRP A 109 21.67 -9.80 -24.11
CA TRP A 109 21.40 -11.05 -23.41
C TRP A 109 20.04 -11.02 -22.69
N ILE A 110 19.69 -9.92 -22.03
CA ILE A 110 18.37 -9.74 -21.39
C ILE A 110 17.25 -9.79 -22.43
N GLU A 111 17.41 -9.12 -23.57
CA GLU A 111 16.45 -9.16 -24.68
C GLU A 111 16.27 -10.58 -25.21
N PHE A 112 17.37 -11.31 -25.42
CA PHE A 112 17.33 -12.71 -25.83
C PHE A 112 16.56 -13.57 -24.83
N GLN A 113 16.86 -13.49 -23.53
CA GLN A 113 16.14 -14.23 -22.49
C GLN A 113 14.66 -13.84 -22.41
N THR A 114 14.35 -12.56 -22.60
CA THR A 114 12.96 -12.07 -22.60
C THR A 114 12.18 -12.67 -23.77
N ASN A 115 12.78 -12.73 -24.96
CA ASN A 115 12.17 -13.33 -26.15
C ASN A 115 12.00 -14.84 -26.01
N GLU A 116 13.00 -15.56 -25.50
CA GLU A 116 12.90 -17.01 -25.22
C GLU A 116 11.76 -17.32 -24.24
N LEU A 117 11.63 -16.54 -23.17
CA LEU A 117 10.53 -16.68 -22.21
C LEU A 117 9.16 -16.30 -22.80
N ALA A 118 9.12 -15.31 -23.70
CA ALA A 118 7.91 -14.93 -24.42
C ALA A 118 7.46 -16.02 -25.41
N LEU A 119 8.40 -16.66 -26.10
CA LEU A 119 8.16 -17.77 -27.04
C LEU A 119 7.75 -19.04 -26.30
N SER A 120 8.40 -19.35 -25.17
CA SER A 120 8.01 -20.43 -24.27
C SER A 120 6.56 -20.30 -23.80
N LYS A 121 6.08 -19.06 -23.61
CA LYS A 121 4.71 -18.77 -23.18
C LYS A 121 3.66 -18.99 -24.28
N CYS A 122 4.08 -19.12 -25.54
CA CYS A 122 3.18 -19.38 -26.68
C CYS A 122 2.94 -20.87 -26.98
N ASN A 123 3.63 -21.80 -26.29
CA ASN A 123 3.40 -23.25 -26.44
C ASN A 123 2.39 -23.83 -25.42
N SER A 124 1.73 -22.96 -24.66
CA SER A 124 0.63 -23.34 -23.77
C SER A 124 -0.51 -22.36 -23.95
N ILE A 125 -1.15 -22.42 -25.12
CA ILE A 125 -2.51 -21.92 -25.26
C ILE A 125 -3.43 -22.98 -24.67
N GLU A 126 -3.70 -22.87 -23.37
CA GLU A 126 -5.06 -23.13 -22.91
C GLU A 126 -5.73 -21.78 -22.65
N MET A 127 -6.82 -21.61 -23.39
CA MET A 127 -7.81 -20.59 -23.21
C MET A 127 -8.46 -20.75 -21.84
N HIS A 128 -8.26 -19.78 -20.95
CA HIS A 128 -9.27 -19.43 -19.96
C HIS A 128 -9.70 -18.00 -20.35
N GLY A 129 -10.71 -17.79 -21.20
CA GLY A 129 -11.95 -18.55 -21.20
C GLY A 129 -12.61 -18.29 -19.86
N PHE A 130 -13.19 -17.10 -19.71
CA PHE A 130 -14.05 -16.76 -18.60
C PHE A 130 -15.26 -17.70 -18.68
N GLU A 131 -15.15 -18.90 -18.12
CA GLU A 131 -16.29 -19.78 -17.96
C GLU A 131 -17.10 -19.28 -16.77
N ASP A 132 -18.15 -18.56 -17.12
CA ASP A 132 -19.36 -18.40 -16.33
C ASP A 132 -19.85 -19.78 -15.89
N THR A 133 -19.49 -20.21 -14.68
CA THR A 133 -20.31 -21.18 -13.98
C THR A 133 -21.48 -20.42 -13.36
N ASN A 134 -22.60 -20.46 -14.07
CA ASN A 134 -23.93 -20.31 -13.48
C ASN A 134 -23.99 -21.12 -12.18
N ASP A 135 -24.02 -20.42 -11.05
CA ASP A 135 -24.72 -20.93 -9.89
C ASP A 135 -25.56 -19.79 -9.28
N ALA A 136 -26.86 -20.03 -9.34
CA ALA A 136 -27.99 -19.20 -8.91
C ALA A 136 -28.07 -17.75 -9.45
N ASN A 137 -29.17 -17.50 -10.17
CA ASN A 137 -29.79 -16.17 -10.35
C ASN A 137 -29.93 -15.44 -9.00
N ILE A 138 -28.90 -14.73 -8.53
CA ILE A 138 -29.02 -13.76 -7.44
C ILE A 138 -29.48 -12.47 -8.09
N GLN A 139 -30.79 -12.29 -8.20
CA GLN A 139 -31.34 -10.95 -8.38
C GLN A 139 -30.94 -10.14 -7.14
N ILE A 140 -29.95 -9.25 -7.31
CA ILE A 140 -29.63 -8.22 -6.32
C ILE A 140 -30.84 -7.28 -6.29
N LEU A 141 -31.80 -7.58 -5.42
CA LEU A 141 -32.95 -6.74 -5.15
C LEU A 141 -32.52 -5.61 -4.20
N ASP A 142 -33.11 -4.44 -4.40
CA ASP A 142 -32.94 -3.33 -3.47
C ASP A 142 -33.29 -3.77 -2.03
N PRO A 143 -32.52 -3.31 -1.03
CA PRO A 143 -32.78 -3.67 0.36
C PRO A 143 -34.20 -3.26 0.74
N LYS A 144 -34.95 -4.20 1.35
CA LYS A 144 -36.32 -3.97 1.80
C LYS A 144 -36.37 -2.70 2.66
N PHE A 145 -37.10 -1.69 2.20
CA PHE A 145 -37.27 -0.45 2.95
C PHE A 145 -38.05 -0.75 4.23
N THR A 146 -37.36 -0.82 5.36
CA THR A 146 -38.01 -1.01 6.66
C THR A 146 -38.14 0.35 7.36
N LYS A 147 -39.31 0.63 7.94
CA LYS A 147 -39.57 1.86 8.71
C LYS A 147 -39.01 1.81 10.14
N ARG A 148 -38.02 0.96 10.43
CA ARG A 148 -37.38 0.98 11.75
C ARG A 148 -36.18 1.92 11.70
N LYS A 149 -36.38 3.12 12.23
CA LYS A 149 -35.25 3.94 12.69
C LYS A 149 -34.46 3.09 13.69
N GLY A 150 -33.17 2.86 13.42
CA GLY A 150 -32.26 2.32 14.41
C GLY A 150 -32.30 3.18 15.67
N ALA A 151 -32.13 2.54 16.82
CA ALA A 151 -32.05 3.21 18.12
C ALA A 151 -30.84 4.18 18.14
N PRO A 152 -30.94 5.29 18.90
CA PRO A 152 -29.94 6.38 18.89
C PRO A 152 -28.56 5.97 19.41
#